data_AF-A0A7Y3V7B4-F1
#
_entry.id   AF-A0A7Y3V7B4-F1
#
_cell.length_a   1.000
_cell.length_b   1.000
_cell.length_c   1.000
_cell.angle_alpha   90.00
_cell.angle_beta   90.00
_cell.angle_gamma   90.00
#
_symmetry.space_group_name_H-M   'P 1'
#
loop_
_entity.id
_entity.type
_entity.pdbx_description
1 polymer ?
#
loop_
_entity_poly.entity_id
_entity_poly.type
_entity_poly.pdbx_seq_one_letter_code
_entity_poly.pdbx_strand_id
1 'polypeptide(L)'
;MSFNYTGNAQYWTVPDCVFSLSVEAMGAKGGCTNGGKGAKVNGTVLVTPGQILQINVGGMGGYISAGWNGGGLGETGTTSSCGGGGATDIRTGAYTLTDRKIVASGGGGMGGGNTQSMGGHGGCTLGQDGFSSWGKGGYGATQSYGGNGGVGWIGGVTGSNGVLGVGGDLS
;
A
#
# COMPACT_ATOMS: atom_id res chain seq x y z
N MET A 1 -4.21 3.29 -21.10
CA MET A 1 -4.33 4.46 -20.21
C MET A 1 -3.63 4.11 -18.91
N SER A 2 -2.86 5.04 -18.33
CA SER A 2 -2.12 4.79 -17.08
C SER A 2 -2.35 5.94 -16.11
N PHE A 3 -2.47 5.61 -14.83
CA PHE A 3 -2.56 6.56 -13.73
C PHE A 3 -1.36 6.36 -12.83
N ASN A 4 -0.67 7.45 -12.51
CA ASN A 4 0.50 7.43 -11.61
C ASN A 4 0.11 8.07 -10.27
N TYR A 5 0.91 7.82 -9.25
CA TYR A 5 0.74 8.43 -7.94
C TYR A 5 0.83 9.98 -8.03
N THR A 6 -0.13 10.67 -7.42
CA THR A 6 -0.20 12.14 -7.37
C THR A 6 -0.34 12.69 -5.95
N GLY A 7 -0.37 11.83 -4.93
CA GLY A 7 -0.72 12.21 -3.56
C GLY A 7 -2.22 12.36 -3.30
N ASN A 8 -3.07 12.18 -4.31
CA ASN A 8 -4.52 12.37 -4.21
C ASN A 8 -5.31 11.41 -5.12
N ALA A 9 -6.61 11.31 -4.86
CA ALA A 9 -7.53 10.60 -5.74
C ALA A 9 -7.60 11.26 -7.13
N GLN A 10 -7.65 10.43 -8.17
CA GLN A 10 -7.85 10.85 -9.56
C GLN A 10 -9.21 10.37 -10.04
N TYR A 11 -9.82 11.08 -10.98
CA TYR A 11 -11.14 10.75 -11.50
C TYR A 11 -11.10 10.53 -13.00
N TRP A 12 -11.83 9.51 -13.48
CA TRP A 12 -11.91 9.20 -14.89
C TRP A 12 -13.33 8.79 -15.28
N THR A 13 -13.83 9.40 -16.35
CA THR A 13 -15.16 9.10 -16.90
C THR A 13 -15.06 7.98 -17.92
N VAL A 14 -15.88 6.95 -17.75
CA VAL A 14 -16.00 5.82 -18.68
C VAL A 14 -16.54 6.33 -20.01
N PRO A 15 -15.85 6.09 -21.14
CA PRO A 15 -16.31 6.50 -22.46
C PRO A 15 -17.63 5.84 -22.87
N ASP A 16 -18.27 6.44 -23.86
CA ASP A 16 -19.45 5.85 -24.47
C ASP A 16 -19.18 4.43 -24.98
N CYS A 17 -20.20 3.58 -24.90
CA CYS A 17 -20.16 2.18 -25.34
C CYS A 17 -19.13 1.28 -24.61
N VAL A 18 -18.54 1.72 -23.49
CA VAL A 18 -17.66 0.91 -22.64
C VAL A 18 -18.42 0.37 -21.42
N PHE A 19 -18.44 -0.96 -21.27
CA PHE A 19 -19.15 -1.66 -20.18
C PHE A 19 -18.23 -2.50 -19.29
N SER A 20 -16.96 -2.66 -19.67
CA SER A 20 -15.97 -3.41 -18.89
C SER A 20 -14.58 -2.86 -19.13
N LEU A 21 -13.74 -2.88 -18.09
CA LEU A 21 -12.33 -2.51 -18.14
C LEU A 21 -11.46 -3.70 -17.77
N SER A 22 -10.39 -3.94 -18.53
CA SER A 22 -9.28 -4.78 -18.08
C SER A 22 -8.28 -3.89 -17.35
N VAL A 23 -8.02 -4.21 -16.08
CA VAL A 23 -7.22 -3.39 -15.18
C VAL A 23 -6.02 -4.19 -14.68
N GLU A 24 -4.86 -3.55 -14.70
CA GLU A 24 -3.68 -3.96 -13.95
C GLU A 24 -3.40 -2.91 -12.88
N ALA A 25 -3.51 -3.31 -11.62
CA ALA A 25 -3.26 -2.46 -10.47
C ALA A 25 -2.00 -2.92 -9.74
N MET A 26 -1.16 -1.98 -9.32
CA MET A 26 0.07 -2.25 -8.58
C MET A 26 0.05 -1.44 -7.29
N GLY A 27 0.14 -2.11 -6.15
CA GLY A 27 0.35 -1.46 -4.87
C GLY A 27 1.79 -0.98 -4.71
N ALA A 28 2.00 0.02 -3.86
CA ALA A 28 3.30 0.64 -3.72
C ALA A 28 4.26 -0.17 -2.83
N LYS A 29 5.56 0.03 -3.07
CA LYS A 29 6.63 -0.55 -2.26
C LYS A 29 6.72 0.14 -0.88
N GLY A 30 7.11 -0.60 0.14
CA GLY A 30 7.58 -0.03 1.40
C GLY A 30 8.89 0.74 1.24
N GLY A 31 9.13 1.65 2.18
CA GLY A 31 10.28 2.54 2.18
C GLY A 31 11.62 1.84 2.41
N CYS A 32 12.68 2.61 2.10
CA CYS A 32 14.08 2.18 2.17
C CYS A 32 14.43 1.02 1.23
N THR A 33 15.70 0.63 1.19
CA THR A 33 16.21 -0.38 0.26
C THR A 33 15.42 -1.69 0.36
N ASN A 34 15.20 -2.19 1.58
CA ASN A 34 14.61 -3.50 1.83
C ASN A 34 13.09 -3.48 2.08
N GLY A 35 12.39 -2.38 1.79
CA GLY A 35 10.93 -2.36 1.86
C GLY A 35 10.28 -3.36 0.89
N GLY A 36 9.21 -4.00 1.32
CA GLY A 36 8.50 -5.00 0.55
C GLY A 36 7.81 -4.40 -0.66
N LYS A 37 7.81 -5.11 -1.80
CA LYS A 37 6.98 -4.80 -2.96
C LYS A 37 5.48 -4.89 -2.62
N GLY A 38 4.67 -4.01 -3.21
CA GLY A 38 3.22 -4.16 -3.19
C GLY A 38 2.74 -5.29 -4.12
N ALA A 39 1.48 -5.66 -3.99
CA ALA A 39 0.84 -6.66 -4.83
C ALA A 39 0.65 -6.13 -6.27
N LYS A 40 0.64 -7.04 -7.24
CA LYS A 40 0.14 -6.79 -8.59
C LYS A 40 -1.15 -7.60 -8.77
N VAL A 41 -2.22 -6.91 -9.18
CA VAL A 41 -3.54 -7.51 -9.37
C VAL A 41 -4.03 -7.18 -10.77
N ASN A 42 -4.45 -8.21 -11.50
CA ASN A 42 -5.10 -8.09 -12.78
C ASN A 42 -6.57 -8.49 -12.61
N GLY A 43 -7.49 -7.74 -13.21
CA GLY A 43 -8.91 -8.04 -13.08
C GLY A 43 -9.80 -7.26 -14.05
N THR A 44 -11.04 -7.72 -14.16
CA THR A 44 -12.08 -7.05 -14.95
C THR A 44 -12.99 -6.25 -14.03
N VAL A 45 -13.16 -4.96 -14.33
CA VAL A 45 -14.12 -4.09 -13.62
C VAL A 45 -15.29 -3.82 -14.54
N LEU A 46 -16.49 -4.24 -14.15
CA LEU A 46 -17.73 -3.89 -14.84
C LEU A 46 -18.05 -2.42 -14.58
N VAL A 47 -18.41 -1.70 -15.64
CA VAL A 47 -18.67 -0.26 -15.62
C VAL A 47 -19.89 0.09 -16.46
N THR A 48 -20.36 1.32 -16.35
CA THR A 48 -21.42 1.88 -17.20
C THR A 48 -20.87 3.06 -17.99
N PRO A 49 -21.24 3.25 -19.27
CA PRO A 49 -20.90 4.46 -20.01
C PRO A 49 -21.27 5.73 -19.23
N GLY A 50 -20.37 6.73 -19.22
CA GLY A 50 -20.54 7.98 -18.47
C GLY A 50 -20.31 7.87 -16.96
N GLN A 51 -20.07 6.68 -16.41
CA GLN A 51 -19.75 6.50 -15.00
C GLN A 51 -18.40 7.15 -14.67
N ILE A 52 -18.33 7.85 -13.54
CA ILE A 52 -17.08 8.38 -13.01
C ILE A 52 -16.48 7.34 -12.05
N LEU A 53 -15.20 7.01 -12.25
CA LEU A 53 -14.42 6.15 -11.39
C LEU A 53 -13.49 7.01 -10.54
N GLN A 54 -13.33 6.64 -9.26
CA GLN A 54 -12.24 7.15 -8.43
C GLN A 54 -11.08 6.17 -8.50
N ILE A 55 -9.91 6.68 -8.86
CA ILE A 55 -8.66 5.92 -9.01
C ILE A 55 -7.69 6.42 -7.95
N ASN A 56 -7.33 5.53 -7.04
CA ASN A 56 -6.39 5.78 -5.97
C ASN A 56 -5.12 4.98 -6.30
N VAL A 57 -3.99 5.65 -6.56
CA VAL A 57 -2.71 4.99 -6.83
C VAL A 57 -1.83 5.11 -5.60
N GLY A 58 -1.38 3.99 -5.04
CA GLY A 58 -0.61 3.96 -3.79
C GLY A 58 0.71 4.73 -3.88
N GLY A 59 1.04 5.45 -2.80
CA GLY A 59 2.34 6.11 -2.63
C GLY A 59 3.37 5.17 -1.99
N MET A 60 4.63 5.26 -2.41
CA MET A 60 5.74 4.53 -1.80
C MET A 60 6.00 5.05 -0.38
N GLY A 61 6.34 4.15 0.56
CA GLY A 61 6.80 4.55 1.88
C GLY A 61 8.17 5.26 1.82
N GLY A 62 8.41 6.21 2.72
CA GLY A 62 9.68 6.92 2.86
C GLY A 62 10.57 6.33 3.96
N TYR A 63 11.57 7.10 4.39
CA TYR A 63 12.47 6.69 5.47
C TYR A 63 11.73 6.52 6.80
N ILE A 64 10.79 7.40 7.12
CA ILE A 64 9.82 7.22 8.22
C ILE A 64 8.38 7.52 7.77
N SER A 65 8.22 8.29 6.70
CA SER A 65 6.91 8.67 6.19
C SER A 65 6.15 7.49 5.61
N ALA A 66 4.84 7.48 5.86
CA ALA A 66 3.94 6.46 5.36
C ALA A 66 3.64 6.66 3.87
N GLY A 67 3.43 5.55 3.17
CA GLY A 67 2.93 5.57 1.79
C GLY A 67 1.46 5.95 1.74
N TRP A 68 1.09 6.79 0.77
CA TRP A 68 -0.28 7.26 0.59
C TRP A 68 -1.26 6.13 0.22
N ASN A 69 -2.48 6.19 0.77
CA ASN A 69 -3.54 5.16 0.71
C ASN A 69 -3.23 3.88 1.50
N GLY A 70 -2.75 4.05 2.72
CA GLY A 70 -2.84 3.06 3.79
C GLY A 70 -1.53 2.48 4.28
N GLY A 71 -0.39 3.08 3.93
CA GLY A 71 0.90 2.72 4.51
C GLY A 71 0.97 3.08 6.00
N GLY A 72 1.68 2.27 6.79
CA GLY A 72 2.01 2.60 8.19
C GLY A 72 3.25 3.48 8.28
N LEU A 73 3.35 4.29 9.34
CA LEU A 73 4.55 5.08 9.63
C LEU A 73 5.70 4.18 10.07
N GLY A 74 6.91 4.53 9.63
CA GLY A 74 8.14 4.07 10.25
C GLY A 74 8.45 4.90 11.50
N GLU A 75 9.40 4.46 12.31
CA GLU A 75 9.76 5.12 13.56
C GLU A 75 11.25 5.45 13.61
N THR A 76 11.57 6.53 14.31
CA THR A 76 12.96 6.96 14.54
C THR A 76 13.53 6.25 15.77
N GLY A 77 14.74 5.70 15.64
CA GLY A 77 15.46 5.10 16.77
C GLY A 77 16.95 4.98 16.46
N THR A 78 17.71 4.30 17.34
CA THR A 78 19.11 3.92 17.07
C THR A 78 19.24 3.16 15.75
N THR A 79 18.21 2.40 15.41
CA THR A 79 18.03 1.78 14.10
C THR A 79 16.57 1.99 13.66
N SER A 80 16.34 3.00 12.82
CA SER A 80 15.00 3.40 12.38
C SER A 80 14.32 2.32 11.53
N SER A 81 12.99 2.26 11.63
CA SER A 81 12.14 1.51 10.71
C SER A 81 11.56 2.45 9.64
N CYS A 82 11.19 1.90 8.49
CA CYS A 82 10.68 2.66 7.36
C CYS A 82 9.18 2.50 7.17
N GLY A 83 8.56 3.48 6.51
CA GLY A 83 7.13 3.47 6.28
C GLY A 83 6.70 2.37 5.29
N GLY A 84 5.47 1.87 5.47
CA GLY A 84 4.83 0.95 4.53
C GLY A 84 4.38 1.66 3.25
N GLY A 85 4.29 0.92 2.14
CA GLY A 85 3.68 1.42 0.91
C GLY A 85 2.16 1.39 0.99
N GLY A 86 1.48 2.27 0.25
CA GLY A 86 0.03 2.28 0.19
C GLY A 86 -0.57 1.47 -0.94
N ALA A 87 -1.88 1.25 -0.86
CA ALA A 87 -2.65 0.46 -1.81
C ALA A 87 -3.03 1.23 -3.07
N THR A 88 -3.22 0.51 -4.17
CA THR A 88 -3.87 1.03 -5.37
C THR A 88 -5.25 0.41 -5.49
N ASP A 89 -6.29 1.23 -5.64
CA ASP A 89 -7.67 0.76 -5.77
C ASP A 89 -8.51 1.60 -6.75
N ILE A 90 -9.54 0.98 -7.31
CA ILE A 90 -10.58 1.66 -8.09
C ILE A 90 -11.90 1.54 -7.35
N ARG A 91 -12.61 2.66 -7.22
CA ARG A 91 -13.92 2.75 -6.57
C ARG A 91 -14.97 3.30 -7.50
N THR A 92 -16.21 2.91 -7.24
CA THR A 92 -17.42 3.34 -7.96
C THR A 92 -18.50 3.72 -6.95
N GLY A 93 -19.51 4.50 -7.33
CA GLY A 93 -20.61 4.81 -6.41
C GLY A 93 -20.22 5.91 -5.42
N ALA A 94 -20.32 5.65 -4.11
CA ALA A 94 -20.05 6.66 -3.07
C ALA A 94 -18.55 6.81 -2.73
N TYR A 95 -17.68 6.00 -3.35
CA TYR A 95 -16.22 5.99 -3.16
C TYR A 95 -15.73 5.65 -1.74
N THR A 96 -16.58 4.95 -0.98
CA THR A 96 -16.24 4.43 0.34
C THR A 96 -15.29 3.23 0.26
N LEU A 97 -14.72 2.79 1.39
CA LEU A 97 -13.87 1.60 1.41
C LEU A 97 -14.60 0.30 1.03
N THR A 98 -15.93 0.26 1.14
CA THR A 98 -16.74 -0.87 0.68
C THR A 98 -16.99 -0.86 -0.83
N ASP A 99 -16.70 0.26 -1.50
CA ASP A 99 -16.92 0.43 -2.94
C ASP A 99 -15.74 0.01 -3.82
N ARG A 100 -14.68 -0.53 -3.21
CA ARG A 100 -13.47 -0.96 -3.92
C ARG A 100 -13.79 -2.15 -4.84
N LYS A 101 -13.54 -1.99 -6.14
CA LYS A 101 -13.77 -3.01 -7.17
C LYS A 101 -12.53 -3.83 -7.49
N ILE A 102 -11.36 -3.23 -7.33
CA ILE A 102 -10.06 -3.88 -7.43
C ILE A 102 -9.13 -3.23 -6.41
N VAL A 103 -8.30 -4.03 -5.74
CA VAL A 103 -7.34 -3.56 -4.73
C VAL A 103 -6.03 -4.30 -4.91
N ALA A 104 -4.95 -3.57 -5.16
CA ALA A 104 -3.59 -4.05 -5.09
C ALA A 104 -2.94 -3.48 -3.82
N SER A 105 -2.59 -4.35 -2.88
CA SER A 105 -2.14 -3.93 -1.55
C SER A 105 -0.69 -3.42 -1.55
N GLY A 106 -0.37 -2.53 -0.61
CA GLY A 106 0.99 -2.03 -0.42
C GLY A 106 1.90 -3.04 0.30
N GLY A 107 3.22 -2.91 0.11
CA GLY A 107 4.20 -3.71 0.83
C GLY A 107 4.62 -3.08 2.17
N GLY A 108 5.12 -3.90 3.09
CA GLY A 108 5.59 -3.45 4.39
C GLY A 108 6.91 -2.69 4.32
N GLY A 109 7.14 -1.79 5.27
CA GLY A 109 8.39 -1.03 5.37
C GLY A 109 9.57 -1.89 5.87
N MET A 110 10.79 -1.47 5.54
CA MET A 110 12.00 -2.06 6.11
C MET A 110 11.98 -1.92 7.63
N GLY A 111 12.25 -3.00 8.39
CA GLY A 111 12.27 -2.93 9.85
C GLY A 111 13.59 -2.39 10.38
N GLY A 112 13.52 -1.75 11.55
CA GLY A 112 14.69 -1.26 12.28
C GLY A 112 15.38 -2.37 13.06
N GLY A 113 16.71 -2.31 13.15
CA GLY A 113 17.54 -3.23 13.93
C GLY A 113 19.00 -3.22 13.46
N ASN A 114 19.84 -4.06 14.06
CA ASN A 114 21.24 -4.26 13.66
C ASN A 114 21.41 -4.90 12.26
N THR A 115 20.31 -5.40 11.68
CA THR A 115 20.23 -5.91 10.31
C THR A 115 19.06 -5.24 9.61
N GLN A 116 19.26 -4.80 8.37
CA GLN A 116 18.21 -4.19 7.54
C GLN A 116 17.18 -5.25 7.15
N SER A 117 16.20 -5.51 8.03
CA SER A 117 15.19 -6.55 7.83
C SER A 117 14.30 -6.26 6.63
N MET A 118 13.93 -7.30 5.89
CA MET A 118 13.08 -7.17 4.71
C MET A 118 11.65 -6.88 5.14
N GLY A 119 11.02 -5.88 4.52
CA GLY A 119 9.59 -5.66 4.60
C GLY A 119 8.83 -6.74 3.83
N GLY A 120 7.69 -7.17 4.37
CA GLY A 120 6.84 -8.18 3.77
C GLY A 120 6.17 -7.69 2.49
N HIS A 121 6.04 -8.57 1.50
CA HIS A 121 5.35 -8.25 0.26
C HIS A 121 3.83 -8.16 0.47
N GLY A 122 3.21 -7.17 -0.16
CA GLY A 122 1.76 -7.09 -0.25
C GLY A 122 1.20 -8.30 -0.98
N GLY A 123 0.03 -8.78 -0.56
CA GLY A 123 -0.68 -9.85 -1.26
C GLY A 123 -2.18 -9.62 -1.33
N CYS A 124 -2.88 -10.56 -1.98
CA CYS A 124 -4.34 -10.53 -2.08
C CYS A 124 -4.97 -10.88 -0.71
N THR A 125 -5.23 -12.16 -0.46
CA THR A 125 -5.85 -12.63 0.80
C THR A 125 -4.88 -12.61 1.97
N LEU A 126 -3.58 -12.80 1.71
CA LEU A 126 -2.53 -12.85 2.72
C LEU A 126 -1.37 -11.95 2.28
N GLY A 127 -0.99 -11.01 3.15
CA GLY A 127 0.28 -10.30 3.04
C GLY A 127 1.38 -11.15 3.64
N GLN A 128 2.60 -10.99 3.15
CA GLN A 128 3.74 -11.73 3.69
C GLN A 128 4.30 -11.05 4.94
N ASP A 129 4.87 -11.86 5.83
CA ASP A 129 5.64 -11.38 6.98
C ASP A 129 6.91 -10.63 6.52
N GLY A 130 7.32 -9.63 7.30
CA GLY A 130 8.69 -9.13 7.21
C GLY A 130 9.69 -10.18 7.73
N PHE A 131 10.90 -10.20 7.17
CA PHE A 131 11.92 -11.21 7.47
C PHE A 131 13.23 -10.60 8.00
N SER A 132 13.70 -11.07 9.16
CA SER A 132 15.13 -11.23 9.47
C SER A 132 15.36 -12.19 10.64
N SER A 133 16.63 -12.54 10.88
CA SER A 133 17.06 -13.36 12.02
C SER A 133 17.00 -12.61 13.36
N TRP A 134 16.91 -11.27 13.36
CA TRP A 134 17.07 -10.40 14.54
C TRP A 134 16.18 -9.15 14.43
N GLY A 135 14.86 -9.34 14.35
CA GLY A 135 13.83 -8.30 14.13
C GLY A 135 12.85 -8.68 13.02
N LYS A 136 11.79 -7.90 12.79
CA LYS A 136 10.93 -8.08 11.60
C LYS A 136 10.63 -6.75 10.93
N GLY A 137 10.71 -6.74 9.60
CA GLY A 137 10.13 -5.67 8.79
C GLY A 137 8.63 -5.58 8.95
N GLY A 138 8.05 -4.47 8.50
CA GLY A 138 6.59 -4.34 8.40
C GLY A 138 6.02 -5.45 7.54
N TYR A 139 4.83 -5.91 7.88
CA TYR A 139 4.12 -6.95 7.13
C TYR A 139 3.52 -6.33 5.87
N GLY A 140 3.41 -7.12 4.82
CA GLY A 140 2.65 -6.71 3.63
C GLY A 140 1.17 -6.56 3.95
N ALA A 141 0.51 -5.61 3.28
CA ALA A 141 -0.93 -5.46 3.41
C ALA A 141 -1.68 -6.53 2.61
N THR A 142 -2.99 -6.65 2.87
CA THR A 142 -3.92 -7.46 2.07
C THR A 142 -4.86 -6.55 1.29
N GLN A 143 -5.73 -7.13 0.46
CA GLN A 143 -6.82 -6.38 -0.18
C GLN A 143 -7.80 -5.76 0.84
N SER A 144 -7.88 -6.33 2.06
CA SER A 144 -8.91 -6.01 3.06
C SER A 144 -8.38 -5.42 4.36
N TYR A 145 -7.06 -5.36 4.56
CA TYR A 145 -6.43 -4.89 5.78
C TYR A 145 -5.06 -4.27 5.49
N GLY A 146 -4.68 -3.24 6.24
CA GLY A 146 -3.31 -2.74 6.24
C GLY A 146 -2.32 -3.75 6.83
N GLY A 147 -1.05 -3.61 6.48
CA GLY A 147 0.02 -4.45 7.03
C GLY A 147 0.37 -4.03 8.45
N ASN A 148 0.63 -5.01 9.32
CA ASN A 148 1.11 -4.73 10.66
C ASN A 148 2.51 -4.10 10.64
N GLY A 149 2.78 -3.22 11.59
CA GLY A 149 4.12 -2.69 11.84
C GLY A 149 5.13 -3.79 12.15
N GLY A 150 6.38 -3.57 11.74
CA GLY A 150 7.48 -4.48 12.06
C GLY A 150 7.87 -4.35 13.52
N VAL A 151 8.32 -5.44 14.15
CA VAL A 151 8.80 -5.41 15.53
C VAL A 151 10.29 -5.06 15.58
N GLY A 152 10.63 -4.06 16.40
CA GLY A 152 12.01 -3.69 16.66
C GLY A 152 12.75 -4.76 17.48
N TRP A 153 14.04 -4.97 17.19
CA TRP A 153 14.93 -5.82 17.97
C TRP A 153 15.97 -4.97 18.70
N ILE A 154 16.29 -5.29 19.96
CA ILE A 154 17.23 -4.62 20.89
C ILE A 154 17.61 -3.18 20.45
N GLY A 155 16.84 -2.19 20.90
CA GLY A 155 17.04 -0.78 20.56
C GLY A 155 16.35 -0.33 19.25
N GLY A 156 15.81 -1.26 18.46
CA GLY A 156 14.92 -0.97 17.33
C GLY A 156 13.52 -0.56 17.78
N VAL A 157 12.86 0.24 16.95
CA VAL A 157 11.51 0.77 17.18
C VAL A 157 10.48 0.06 16.30
N THR A 158 9.31 -0.22 16.88
CA THR A 158 8.20 -0.91 16.20
C THR A 158 7.47 0.10 15.31
N GLY A 159 7.33 -0.21 14.02
CA GLY A 159 6.57 0.64 13.10
C GLY A 159 5.07 0.65 13.42
N SER A 160 4.36 1.65 12.91
CA SER A 160 2.90 1.70 13.02
C SER A 160 2.22 0.78 12.01
N ASN A 161 1.03 0.27 12.36
CA ASN A 161 0.20 -0.49 11.43
C ASN A 161 -0.29 0.42 10.29
N GLY A 162 -0.36 -0.11 9.08
CA GLY A 162 -1.11 0.53 8.00
C GLY A 162 -2.62 0.48 8.26
N VAL A 163 -3.36 1.48 7.79
CA VAL A 163 -4.82 1.54 7.90
C VAL A 163 -5.42 1.72 6.50
N LEU A 164 -6.40 0.90 6.14
CA LEU A 164 -7.04 0.99 4.83
C LEU A 164 -7.57 2.40 4.54
N GLY A 165 -7.29 2.92 3.35
CA GLY A 165 -7.86 4.19 2.89
C GLY A 165 -7.37 5.44 3.61
N VAL A 166 -6.48 5.31 4.59
CA VAL A 166 -5.87 6.44 5.29
C VAL A 166 -4.63 6.86 4.51
N GLY A 167 -4.56 8.11 4.08
CA GLY A 167 -3.34 8.64 3.46
C GLY A 167 -2.17 8.56 4.44
N GLY A 168 -0.99 8.13 3.98
CA GLY A 168 0.24 8.32 4.75
C GLY A 168 0.49 9.80 4.92
N ASP A 169 0.70 10.23 6.18
CA ASP A 169 0.88 11.63 6.50
C ASP A 169 2.09 12.20 5.74
N LEU A 170 1.83 13.20 4.91
CA LEU A 170 2.85 14.10 4.40
C LEU A 170 3.22 15.02 5.58
N SER A 171 4.21 14.62 6.37
CA SER A 171 4.97 15.56 7.20
C SER A 171 6.02 16.25 6.34
#